data_AF-A0A9P6TQA1-F1
#
_entry.id   AF-A0A9P6TQA1-F1
#
_cell.length_a   1.000
_cell.length_b   1.000
_cell.length_c   1.000
_cell.angle_alpha   90.00
_cell.angle_beta   90.00
_cell.angle_gamma   90.00
#
_symmetry.space_group_name_H-M   'P 1'
#
loop_
_entity.id
_entity.type
_entity.pdbx_description
1 polymer ?
#
loop_
_entity_poly.entity_id
_entity_poly.type
_entity_poly.pdbx_seq_one_letter_code
_entity_poly.pdbx_strand_id
1 'polypeptide(L)'
;MDQINYFIVGSMQDRFFDSVMEEREGNPVESLKIAEKPKEEQAFTRRHRYLSPLNIMFMTSQKDESWGLIFLSPAVFIATLPLYIVPIVGPAMFLSIQAVFKGGETHKRYFTLYKWTDTQRERRIENACWQYYRFGLVATLLEMVPFAGFVFSYTNQIGAAMWAMDLHDKDLIEPKSL
;
A
#
# COMPACT_ATOMS: atom_id res chain seq x y z
N MET A 1 -20.09 25.62 15.05
CA MET A 1 -20.35 24.20 14.76
C MET A 1 -19.91 23.88 13.32
N ASP A 2 -18.64 24.12 12.99
CA ASP A 2 -18.10 23.92 11.62
C ASP A 2 -16.82 23.04 11.58
N GLN A 3 -16.39 22.51 12.73
CA GLN A 3 -15.14 21.72 12.85
C GLN A 3 -15.31 20.24 12.44
N ILE A 4 -16.53 19.76 12.20
CA ILE A 4 -16.81 18.34 11.97
C ILE A 4 -16.64 17.94 10.49
N ASN A 5 -16.75 18.89 9.54
CA ASN A 5 -16.81 18.55 8.11
C ASN A 5 -15.43 18.29 7.44
N TYR A 6 -14.32 18.79 7.99
CA TYR A 6 -12.99 18.51 7.43
C TYR A 6 -12.39 17.17 7.91
N PHE A 7 -12.89 16.65 9.03
CA PHE A 7 -12.42 15.41 9.63
C PHE A 7 -13.09 14.15 9.02
N ILE A 8 -14.14 14.33 8.20
CA ILE A 8 -15.06 13.25 7.77
C ILE A 8 -15.08 13.11 6.23
N VAL A 9 -13.93 13.17 5.56
CA VAL A 9 -13.83 12.74 4.15
C VAL A 9 -12.70 11.71 4.05
N GLY A 10 -13.04 10.45 4.30
CA GLY A 10 -12.11 9.33 4.30
C GLY A 10 -12.83 7.98 4.41
N SER A 11 -12.15 6.91 4.02
CA SER A 11 -12.58 5.53 4.21
C SER A 11 -12.71 5.18 5.71
N MET A 12 -13.38 4.07 6.06
CA MET A 12 -13.46 3.65 7.47
C MET A 12 -12.08 3.47 8.12
N GLN A 13 -11.07 3.11 7.34
CA GLN A 13 -9.67 3.01 7.80
C GLN A 13 -9.15 4.39 8.25
N ASP A 14 -9.35 5.44 7.44
CA ASP A 14 -8.92 6.80 7.78
C ASP A 14 -9.49 7.26 9.13
N ARG A 15 -10.73 6.87 9.45
CA ARG A 15 -11.36 7.21 10.73
C ARG A 15 -10.67 6.58 11.93
N PHE A 16 -10.20 5.33 11.80
CA PHE A 16 -9.41 4.68 12.86
C PHE A 16 -8.02 5.32 13.01
N PHE A 17 -7.42 5.75 11.91
CA PHE A 17 -6.18 6.51 11.95
C PHE A 17 -6.39 7.79 12.75
N ASP A 18 -7.41 8.55 12.38
CA ASP A 18 -7.70 9.85 12.96
C ASP A 18 -8.05 9.74 14.45
N SER A 19 -8.75 8.68 14.89
CA SER A 19 -9.06 8.48 16.31
C SER A 19 -7.82 8.29 17.19
N VAL A 20 -6.77 7.62 16.66
CA VAL A 20 -5.52 7.40 17.40
C VAL A 20 -4.73 8.71 17.52
N MET A 21 -4.79 9.54 16.48
CA MET A 21 -4.15 10.86 16.48
C MET A 21 -4.83 11.81 17.47
N GLU A 22 -6.16 11.74 17.57
CA GLU A 22 -6.97 12.56 18.48
C GLU A 22 -6.72 12.21 19.95
N GLU A 23 -6.60 10.91 20.28
CA GLU A 23 -6.40 10.44 21.66
C GLU A 23 -5.09 10.94 22.29
N ARG A 24 -4.03 11.16 21.50
CA ARG A 24 -2.70 11.54 21.99
C ARG A 24 -2.36 13.02 21.85
N GLU A 25 -3.37 13.88 21.70
CA GLU A 25 -3.18 15.31 21.39
C GLU A 25 -2.32 15.58 20.14
N GLY A 26 -2.18 14.59 19.24
CA GLY A 26 -1.48 14.72 17.96
C GLY A 26 -2.28 15.48 16.91
N ASN A 27 -3.16 16.39 17.34
CA ASN A 27 -4.15 17.05 16.51
C ASN A 27 -3.53 18.25 15.78
N PRO A 28 -3.45 18.24 14.44
CA PRO A 28 -2.94 19.38 13.67
C PRO A 28 -3.90 20.58 13.64
N VAL A 29 -5.11 20.53 14.22
CA VAL A 29 -6.02 21.69 14.25
C VAL A 29 -5.40 22.93 14.94
N GLU A 30 -4.47 22.75 15.87
CA GLU A 30 -3.70 23.85 16.47
C GLU A 30 -2.58 24.36 15.53
N SER A 31 -1.87 23.47 14.83
CA SER A 31 -0.78 23.82 13.87
C SER A 31 -1.30 24.31 12.51
N LEU A 32 -2.57 24.03 12.18
CA LEU A 32 -3.30 24.58 11.05
C LEU A 32 -3.57 26.08 11.16
N LYS A 33 -3.37 26.70 12.34
CA LYS A 33 -3.34 28.16 12.49
C LYS A 33 -2.00 28.78 12.04
N ILE A 34 -0.94 27.98 11.91
CA ILE A 34 0.42 28.42 11.55
C ILE A 34 0.79 27.99 10.12
N ALA A 35 0.19 26.92 9.58
CA ALA A 35 0.50 26.42 8.24
C ALA A 35 -0.37 27.07 7.15
N GLU A 36 0.27 27.90 6.33
CA GLU A 36 -0.25 28.51 5.11
C GLU A 36 -0.95 27.49 4.18
N LYS A 37 -1.99 27.95 3.49
CA LYS A 37 -2.91 27.17 2.65
C LYS A 37 -2.26 26.82 1.30
N PRO A 38 -2.06 25.54 0.91
CA PRO A 38 -1.57 25.21 -0.42
C PRO A 38 -2.71 25.01 -1.42
N LYS A 39 -2.40 25.36 -2.67
CA LYS A 39 -3.27 25.40 -3.85
C LYS A 39 -3.71 24.00 -4.29
N GLU A 40 -4.94 23.93 -4.79
CA GLU A 40 -5.50 22.79 -5.51
C GLU A 40 -4.63 22.44 -6.71
N GLU A 41 -4.09 21.22 -6.75
CA GLU A 41 -3.45 20.70 -7.95
C GLU A 41 -3.80 19.23 -8.20
N GLN A 42 -4.72 19.08 -9.17
CA GLN A 42 -4.72 18.12 -10.28
C GLN A 42 -4.93 16.62 -9.98
N ALA A 43 -6.15 16.20 -10.33
CA ALA A 43 -6.59 14.82 -10.48
C ALA A 43 -5.75 14.05 -11.51
N PHE A 44 -5.07 13.00 -11.05
CA PHE A 44 -4.46 11.99 -11.92
C PHE A 44 -5.54 11.00 -12.39
N THR A 45 -5.98 11.16 -13.63
CA THR A 45 -6.97 10.30 -14.29
C THR A 45 -6.44 8.88 -14.46
N ARG A 46 -7.22 7.94 -13.93
CA ARG A 46 -6.99 6.50 -13.92
C ARG A 46 -7.15 5.90 -15.32
N ARG A 47 -6.15 5.10 -15.68
CA ARG A 47 -6.00 4.23 -16.85
C ARG A 47 -7.08 3.14 -16.93
N HIS A 48 -7.72 2.96 -18.09
CA HIS A 48 -8.61 1.84 -18.47
C HIS A 48 -8.18 1.37 -19.87
N ARG A 49 -8.16 0.11 -20.33
CA ARG A 49 -8.50 -1.24 -19.84
C ARG A 49 -8.05 -2.20 -20.97
N TYR A 50 -7.01 -3.04 -20.77
CA TYR A 50 -6.38 -3.86 -21.83
C TYR A 50 -6.77 -5.35 -21.81
N LEU A 51 -7.84 -5.74 -21.12
CA LEU A 51 -8.23 -7.15 -20.97
C LEU A 51 -9.70 -7.32 -21.35
N SER A 52 -9.96 -7.54 -22.64
CA SER A 52 -11.28 -7.97 -23.12
C SER A 52 -11.32 -9.51 -23.19
N PRO A 53 -12.38 -10.16 -22.67
CA PRO A 53 -12.54 -11.62 -22.69
C PRO A 53 -12.61 -12.25 -24.10
N LEU A 54 -12.78 -11.42 -25.13
CA LEU A 54 -12.94 -11.86 -26.53
C LEU A 54 -11.64 -12.34 -27.18
N ASN A 55 -10.47 -11.83 -26.77
CA ASN A 55 -9.19 -12.30 -27.33
C ASN A 55 -8.79 -13.69 -26.82
N ILE A 56 -9.27 -14.09 -25.65
CA ILE A 56 -8.96 -15.40 -25.05
C ILE A 56 -9.78 -16.51 -25.72
N MET A 57 -11.01 -16.18 -26.16
CA MET A 57 -11.95 -17.15 -26.71
C MET A 57 -11.63 -17.58 -28.15
N PHE A 58 -10.73 -16.88 -28.86
CA PHE A 58 -10.35 -17.24 -30.24
C PHE A 58 -9.18 -18.24 -30.32
N MET A 59 -8.46 -18.49 -29.22
CA MET A 59 -7.22 -19.29 -29.23
C MET A 59 -7.41 -20.79 -28.92
N THR A 60 -8.62 -21.28 -28.68
CA THR A 60 -8.84 -22.68 -28.25
C THR A 60 -9.65 -23.54 -29.22
N SER A 61 -9.74 -23.20 -30.52
CA SER A 61 -10.62 -23.87 -31.48
C SER A 61 -9.92 -24.49 -32.72
N GLN A 62 -9.06 -25.52 -32.56
CA GLN A 62 -8.94 -26.64 -33.54
C GLN A 62 -8.10 -27.84 -33.05
N LYS A 63 -8.64 -29.05 -33.33
CA LYS A 63 -8.24 -30.47 -33.10
C LYS A 63 -7.02 -30.91 -33.96
N ASP A 64 -6.32 -32.07 -33.86
CA ASP A 64 -6.60 -33.47 -33.42
C ASP A 64 -5.27 -34.31 -33.31
N GLU A 65 -5.35 -35.48 -32.64
CA GLU A 65 -4.54 -36.74 -32.80
C GLU A 65 -3.12 -36.89 -32.19
N SER A 66 -2.96 -37.77 -31.17
CA SER A 66 -1.64 -38.14 -30.64
C SER A 66 -1.51 -39.49 -29.93
N TRP A 67 -0.70 -40.38 -30.52
CA TRP A 67 -0.20 -41.61 -29.88
C TRP A 67 1.27 -41.54 -29.41
N GLY A 68 2.01 -40.49 -29.77
CA GLY A 68 3.39 -40.25 -29.31
C GLY A 68 3.51 -39.36 -28.07
N LEU A 69 2.49 -38.54 -27.77
CA LEU A 69 2.51 -37.57 -26.66
C LEU A 69 2.19 -38.18 -25.29
N ILE A 70 1.74 -39.44 -25.24
CA ILE A 70 1.35 -40.08 -23.97
C ILE A 70 2.57 -40.30 -23.05
N PHE A 71 3.73 -40.65 -23.62
CA PHE A 71 4.95 -40.90 -22.84
C PHE A 71 5.94 -39.73 -22.85
N LEU A 72 5.89 -38.87 -23.87
CA LEU A 72 6.76 -37.71 -23.99
C LEU A 72 6.34 -36.57 -23.02
N SER A 73 5.02 -36.38 -22.82
CA SER A 73 4.48 -35.34 -21.93
C SER A 73 4.88 -35.50 -20.45
N PRO A 74 4.73 -36.67 -19.81
CA PRO A 74 5.13 -36.82 -18.41
C PRO A 74 6.66 -36.77 -18.20
N ALA A 75 7.46 -37.26 -19.15
CA ALA A 75 8.92 -37.21 -19.06
C ALA A 75 9.45 -35.76 -19.17
N VAL A 76 8.90 -34.96 -20.08
CA VAL A 76 9.21 -33.53 -20.18
C VAL A 76 8.71 -32.79 -18.94
N PHE A 77 7.52 -33.11 -18.42
CA PHE A 77 6.94 -32.50 -17.21
C PHE A 77 7.81 -32.72 -15.95
N ILE A 78 8.37 -33.92 -15.77
CA ILE A 78 9.30 -34.22 -14.65
C ILE A 78 10.65 -33.48 -14.84
N ALA A 79 11.16 -33.39 -16.08
CA ALA A 79 12.38 -32.66 -16.38
C ALA A 79 12.22 -31.12 -16.30
N THR A 80 11.01 -30.59 -16.53
CA THR A 80 10.69 -29.15 -16.40
C THR A 80 10.18 -28.77 -15.01
N LEU A 81 9.87 -29.71 -14.12
CA LEU A 81 9.43 -29.44 -12.75
C LEU A 81 10.44 -28.60 -11.94
N PRO A 82 11.75 -28.89 -11.94
CA PRO A 82 12.77 -28.03 -11.32
C PRO A 82 12.88 -26.64 -11.98
N LEU A 83 12.58 -26.56 -13.29
CA LEU A 83 12.55 -25.30 -14.04
C LEU A 83 11.27 -24.47 -13.73
N TYR A 84 10.19 -25.14 -13.30
CA TYR A 84 8.94 -24.55 -12.80
C TYR A 84 9.08 -24.08 -11.34
N ILE A 85 10.16 -24.46 -10.67
CA ILE A 85 10.41 -24.10 -9.29
C ILE A 85 11.20 -22.79 -9.21
N VAL A 86 10.50 -21.67 -9.37
CA VAL A 86 10.70 -20.60 -8.39
C VAL A 86 9.39 -20.08 -7.75
N PRO A 87 8.52 -20.97 -7.24
CA PRO A 87 7.33 -20.64 -6.47
C PRO A 87 7.67 -19.96 -5.14
N ILE A 88 8.95 -19.79 -4.81
CA ILE A 88 9.41 -18.99 -3.67
C ILE A 88 9.78 -17.58 -4.13
N VAL A 89 10.52 -17.42 -5.24
CA VAL A 89 10.92 -16.10 -5.73
C VAL A 89 9.72 -15.32 -6.27
N GLY A 90 8.75 -15.98 -6.92
CA GLY A 90 7.53 -15.32 -7.38
C GLY A 90 6.76 -14.64 -6.23
N PRO A 91 6.32 -15.40 -5.21
CA PRO A 91 5.66 -14.84 -4.03
C PRO A 91 6.54 -13.91 -3.21
N ALA A 92 7.85 -14.17 -3.07
CA ALA A 92 8.76 -13.26 -2.36
C ALA A 92 8.90 -11.92 -3.08
N MET A 93 9.03 -11.93 -4.41
CA MET A 93 9.06 -10.72 -5.22
C MET A 93 7.71 -10.00 -5.17
N PHE A 94 6.59 -10.72 -5.29
CA PHE A 94 5.25 -10.15 -5.12
C PHE A 94 5.09 -9.46 -3.77
N LEU A 95 5.45 -10.15 -2.68
CA LEU A 95 5.38 -9.61 -1.33
C LEU A 95 6.28 -8.38 -1.18
N SER A 96 7.50 -8.42 -1.71
CA SER A 96 8.45 -7.31 -1.63
C SER A 96 7.94 -6.08 -2.38
N ILE A 97 7.41 -6.26 -3.58
CA ILE A 97 6.82 -5.18 -4.38
C ILE A 97 5.61 -4.58 -3.65
N GLN A 98 4.71 -5.44 -3.15
CA GLN A 98 3.53 -5.00 -2.40
C GLN A 98 3.90 -4.28 -1.10
N ALA A 99 4.96 -4.73 -0.41
CA ALA A 99 5.48 -4.09 0.79
C ALA A 99 5.93 -2.65 0.52
N VAL A 100 6.58 -2.38 -0.62
CA VAL A 100 6.96 -1.01 -1.01
C VAL A 100 5.73 -0.13 -1.20
N PHE A 101 4.72 -0.61 -1.94
CA PHE A 101 3.47 0.14 -2.14
C PHE A 101 2.74 0.39 -0.81
N LYS A 102 2.59 -0.65 0.01
CA LYS A 102 1.89 -0.58 1.30
C LYS A 102 2.62 0.32 2.30
N GLY A 103 3.95 0.25 2.33
CA GLY A 103 4.80 1.14 3.11
C GLY A 103 4.58 2.60 2.73
N GLY A 104 4.58 2.92 1.44
CA GLY A 104 4.32 4.28 0.95
C GLY A 104 2.95 4.84 1.33
N GLU A 105 1.92 3.99 1.41
CA GLU A 105 0.56 4.42 1.81
C GLU A 105 0.41 4.66 3.32
N THR A 106 1.29 4.09 4.14
CA THR A 106 1.19 4.07 5.62
C THR A 106 1.03 5.47 6.23
N HIS A 107 1.82 6.44 5.79
CA HIS A 107 1.77 7.82 6.30
C HIS A 107 1.06 8.79 5.35
N LYS A 108 0.37 8.30 4.32
CA LYS A 108 -0.35 9.19 3.37
C LYS A 108 -1.36 10.09 4.08
N ARG A 109 -2.13 9.53 5.03
CA ARG A 109 -3.10 10.29 5.84
C ARG A 109 -2.39 11.35 6.69
N TYR A 110 -1.31 10.96 7.37
CA TYR A 110 -0.47 11.88 8.14
C TYR A 110 0.04 13.06 7.28
N PHE A 111 0.67 12.79 6.13
CA PHE A 111 1.17 13.85 5.24
C PHE A 111 0.07 14.76 4.71
N THR A 112 -1.12 14.22 4.47
CA THR A 112 -2.29 15.00 4.03
C THR A 112 -2.79 15.91 5.15
N LEU A 113 -2.85 15.40 6.39
CA LEU A 113 -3.30 16.17 7.56
C LEU A 113 -2.35 17.33 7.90
N TYR A 114 -1.03 17.11 7.79
CA TYR A 114 -0.01 18.13 8.03
C TYR A 114 0.36 18.93 6.78
N LYS A 115 -0.35 18.75 5.67
CA LYS A 115 -0.16 19.47 4.38
C LYS A 115 1.29 19.50 3.89
N TRP A 116 1.97 18.38 4.00
CA TRP A 116 3.34 18.26 3.51
C TRP A 116 3.43 18.45 2.00
N THR A 117 4.48 19.14 1.56
CA THR A 117 4.83 19.24 0.13
C THR A 117 5.44 17.94 -0.37
N ASP A 118 5.39 17.69 -1.68
CA ASP A 118 5.90 16.43 -2.24
C ASP A 118 7.40 16.24 -2.04
N THR A 119 8.18 17.32 -2.00
CA THR A 119 9.62 17.28 -1.71
C THR A 119 9.93 16.88 -0.26
N GLN A 120 9.13 17.34 0.70
CA GLN A 120 9.24 16.95 2.12
C GLN A 120 8.89 15.47 2.30
N ARG A 121 7.83 15.01 1.62
CA ARG A 121 7.41 13.60 1.62
C ARG A 121 8.50 12.70 1.03
N GLU A 122 9.05 13.05 -0.13
CA GLU A 122 10.11 12.30 -0.79
C GLU A 122 11.35 12.18 0.09
N ARG A 123 11.86 13.32 0.59
CA ARG A 123 13.03 13.33 1.48
C ARG A 123 12.84 12.48 2.73
N ARG A 124 11.63 12.48 3.31
CA ARG A 124 11.32 11.64 4.47
C ARG A 124 11.31 10.15 4.12
N ILE A 125 10.67 9.79 3.01
CA ILE A 125 10.58 8.40 2.55
C ILE A 125 11.97 7.87 2.19
N GLU A 126 12.81 8.67 1.55
CA GLU A 126 14.20 8.31 1.24
C GLU A 126 15.01 8.00 2.51
N ASN A 127 14.93 8.89 3.52
CA ASN A 127 15.68 8.74 4.78
C ASN A 127 15.22 7.54 5.63
N ALA A 128 13.95 7.14 5.52
CA ALA A 128 13.37 6.07 6.33
C ALA A 128 12.86 4.89 5.47
N CYS A 129 13.35 4.75 4.24
CA CYS A 129 12.86 3.78 3.25
C CYS A 129 12.78 2.35 3.82
N TRP A 130 13.79 1.94 4.58
CA TRP A 130 13.83 0.63 5.21
C TRP A 130 12.73 0.41 6.27
N GLN A 131 12.35 1.46 7.00
CA GLN A 131 11.28 1.38 8.00
C GLN A 131 9.92 1.22 7.31
N TYR A 132 9.69 2.00 6.25
CA TYR A 132 8.49 1.89 5.42
C TYR A 132 8.37 0.51 4.77
N TYR A 133 9.48 -0.02 4.24
CA TYR A 133 9.51 -1.35 3.64
C TYR A 133 9.14 -2.44 4.64
N ARG A 134 9.74 -2.43 5.84
CA ARG A 134 9.45 -3.44 6.88
C ARG A 134 8.01 -3.37 7.38
N PHE A 135 7.50 -2.15 7.59
CA PHE A 135 6.10 -1.95 7.96
C PHE A 135 5.17 -2.51 6.87
N GLY A 136 5.39 -2.12 5.62
CA GLY A 136 4.60 -2.60 4.49
C GLY A 136 4.68 -4.12 4.30
N LEU A 137 5.82 -4.73 4.61
CA LEU A 137 6.01 -6.18 4.52
C LEU A 137 5.14 -6.90 5.56
N VAL A 138 5.18 -6.47 6.82
CA VAL A 138 4.34 -7.04 7.88
C VAL A 138 2.86 -6.78 7.60
N ALA A 139 2.51 -5.57 7.20
CA ALA A 139 1.13 -5.20 6.85
C ALA A 139 0.57 -6.06 5.71
N THR A 140 1.37 -6.28 4.67
CA THR A 140 0.98 -7.12 3.52
C THR A 140 0.85 -8.59 3.93
N LEU A 141 1.76 -9.11 4.77
CA LEU A 141 1.65 -10.48 5.29
C LEU A 141 0.38 -10.69 6.10
N LEU A 142 0.01 -9.74 6.95
CA LEU A 142 -1.21 -9.80 7.74
C LEU A 142 -2.47 -9.72 6.86
N GLU A 143 -2.44 -8.90 5.81
CA GLU A 143 -3.56 -8.76 4.86
C GLU A 143 -3.69 -9.93 3.89
N MET A 144 -2.64 -10.73 3.70
CA MET A 144 -2.64 -11.89 2.82
C MET A 144 -3.50 -13.05 3.35
N VAL A 145 -3.83 -13.05 4.65
CA VAL A 145 -4.69 -14.07 5.26
C VAL A 145 -6.15 -13.83 4.84
N PRO A 146 -6.83 -14.79 4.19
CA PRO A 146 -8.23 -14.61 3.80
C PRO A 146 -9.11 -14.45 5.05
N PHE A 147 -10.15 -13.61 4.95
CA PHE A 147 -11.06 -13.19 6.02
C PHE A 147 -10.40 -12.37 7.15
N ALA A 148 -9.28 -12.82 7.71
CA ALA A 148 -8.56 -12.10 8.76
C ALA A 148 -7.87 -10.83 8.24
N GLY A 149 -7.43 -10.82 6.97
CA GLY A 149 -6.75 -9.68 6.35
C GLY A 149 -7.61 -8.41 6.34
N PHE A 150 -8.94 -8.55 6.26
CA PHE A 150 -9.85 -7.41 6.40
C PHE A 150 -9.76 -6.77 7.80
N VAL A 151 -9.70 -7.58 8.86
CA VAL A 151 -9.52 -7.09 10.23
C VAL A 151 -8.13 -6.47 10.39
N PHE A 152 -7.10 -7.15 9.90
CA PHE A 152 -5.73 -6.65 9.98
C PHE A 152 -5.50 -5.37 9.19
N SER A 153 -6.27 -5.11 8.15
CA SER A 153 -6.23 -3.82 7.45
C SER A 153 -6.56 -2.64 8.38
N TYR A 154 -7.52 -2.80 9.31
CA TYR A 154 -7.79 -1.77 10.32
C TYR A 154 -6.66 -1.67 11.34
N THR A 155 -6.13 -2.81 11.80
CA THR A 155 -4.99 -2.83 12.73
C THR A 155 -3.74 -2.21 12.12
N ASN A 156 -3.47 -2.45 10.83
CA ASN A 156 -2.39 -1.83 10.09
C ASN A 156 -2.54 -0.31 10.09
N GLN A 157 -3.77 0.20 9.95
CA GLN A 157 -4.03 1.63 9.99
C GLN A 157 -3.82 2.24 11.38
N ILE A 158 -4.22 1.52 12.45
CA ILE A 158 -3.93 1.92 13.83
C ILE A 158 -2.42 1.93 14.08
N GLY A 159 -1.70 0.89 13.65
CA GLY A 159 -0.25 0.81 13.76
C GLY A 159 0.47 1.91 12.98
N ALA A 160 -0.04 2.28 11.80
CA ALA A 160 0.43 3.41 11.02
C ALA A 160 0.27 4.73 11.79
N ALA A 161 -0.88 4.95 12.42
CA ALA A 161 -1.13 6.13 13.23
C ALA A 161 -0.21 6.19 14.45
N MET A 162 -0.06 5.09 15.17
CA MET A 162 0.85 5.01 16.31
C MET A 162 2.30 5.27 15.91
N TRP A 163 2.74 4.74 14.76
CA TRP A 163 4.08 5.03 14.25
C TRP A 163 4.22 6.51 13.87
N ALA A 164 3.21 7.11 13.23
CA ALA A 164 3.20 8.54 12.93
C ALA A 164 3.32 9.40 14.18
N MET A 165 2.65 9.01 15.27
CA MET A 165 2.73 9.68 16.57
C MET A 165 4.11 9.53 17.22
N ASP A 166 4.71 8.34 17.19
CA ASP A 166 6.09 8.16 17.67
C ASP A 166 7.10 9.01 16.88
N LEU A 167 6.87 9.18 15.57
CA LEU A 167 7.67 10.08 14.75
C LEU A 167 7.47 11.55 15.14
N HIS A 168 6.23 11.94 15.44
CA HIS A 168 5.87 13.28 15.89
C HIS A 168 6.52 13.60 17.24
N ASP A 169 6.39 12.69 18.21
CA ASP A 169 6.94 12.84 19.56
C ASP A 169 8.47 12.95 19.57
N LYS A 170 9.14 12.36 18.58
CA LYS A 170 10.61 12.41 18.43
C LYS A 170 11.10 13.64 17.65
N ASP A 171 10.21 14.56 17.23
CA ASP A 171 10.54 15.71 16.39
C ASP A 171 11.31 15.34 15.09
N LEU A 172 11.19 14.09 14.62
CA LEU A 172 11.96 13.55 13.48
C LEU A 172 11.37 13.92 12.10
N ILE A 173 10.43 14.86 12.10
CA ILE A 173 9.46 15.05 11.02
C ILE A 173 9.79 16.28 10.18
N GLU A 174 10.29 17.37 10.76
CA GLU A 174 11.08 18.45 10.14
C GLU A 174 11.35 19.52 11.20
N PRO A 175 12.43 20.32 11.10
CA PRO A 175 12.78 21.28 12.13
C PRO A 175 11.67 22.32 12.25
N LYS A 176 11.20 22.57 13.49
CA LYS A 176 10.37 23.73 13.83
C LYS A 176 10.99 24.95 13.15
N SER A 177 10.29 25.54 12.18
CA SER A 177 10.61 26.88 11.72
C SER A 177 10.42 27.79 12.94
N LEU A 178 11.54 28.12 13.58
CA LEU A 178 11.67 29.18 14.56
C LEU A 178 11.20 30.51 13.98
#